data_AF-A0ABD4T009-F1
#
_entry.id   AF-A0ABD4T009-F1
#
_cell.length_a   1.000
_cell.length_b   1.000
_cell.length_c   1.000
_cell.angle_alpha   90.00
_cell.angle_beta   90.00
_cell.angle_gamma   90.00
#
_symmetry.space_group_name_H-M   'P 1'
#
loop_
_entity.id
_entity.type
_entity.pdbx_description
1 polymer ?
#
loop_
_entity_poly.entity_id
_entity_poly.type
_entity_poly.pdbx_seq_one_letter_code
_entity_poly.pdbx_strand_id
1 'polypeptide(L)'
;MGFKLTVRKRWIGLLLLFLTPLIMGAARKGVGVVIGLLFYLLLLGAFIGSLVWAYRDATRRGKPGFWVALMVAILWPLGILLWIVFRPPLQGDRVHPHS
;
A
#
# COMPACT_ATOMS: atom_id res chain seq x y z
N MET A 1 -52.08 22.34 29.40
CA MET A 1 -51.52 22.64 28.05
C MET A 1 -50.15 21.98 27.93
N GLY A 2 -49.99 20.90 27.16
CA GLY A 2 -48.67 20.23 27.08
C GLY A 2 -48.51 19.11 26.04
N PHE A 3 -49.49 18.83 25.18
CA PHE A 3 -49.49 17.62 24.33
C PHE A 3 -49.07 17.85 22.86
N LYS A 4 -48.83 19.10 22.42
CA LYS A 4 -48.62 19.41 21.00
C LYS A 4 -47.16 19.38 20.51
N LEU A 5 -46.16 19.30 21.39
CA LEU A 5 -44.73 19.33 21.01
C LEU A 5 -44.12 17.96 20.68
N THR A 6 -44.74 16.87 21.13
CA THR A 6 -44.19 15.52 21.02
C THR A 6 -44.36 14.93 19.62
N VAL A 7 -45.49 15.19 18.95
CA VAL A 7 -45.78 14.64 17.61
C VAL A 7 -44.83 15.22 16.56
N ARG A 8 -44.53 16.53 16.63
CA ARG A 8 -43.71 17.22 15.62
C ARG A 8 -42.24 16.79 15.65
N LYS A 9 -41.68 16.46 16.82
CA LYS A 9 -40.29 15.97 16.96
C LYS A 9 -40.11 14.56 16.38
N ARG A 10 -41.13 13.71 16.46
CA ARG A 10 -41.07 12.31 15.99
C ARG A 10 -40.97 12.21 14.46
N TRP A 11 -41.62 13.11 13.73
CA TRP A 11 -41.55 13.18 12.27
C TRP A 11 -40.23 13.75 11.75
N ILE A 12 -39.60 14.68 12.48
CA ILE A 12 -38.26 15.22 12.12
C ILE A 12 -37.19 14.13 12.25
N GLY A 13 -37.24 13.30 13.29
CA GLY A 13 -36.32 12.16 13.45
C GLY A 13 -36.46 11.11 12.34
N LEU A 14 -37.69 10.82 11.91
CA LEU A 14 -37.95 9.95 10.75
C LEU A 14 -37.45 10.57 9.44
N LEU A 15 -37.65 11.87 9.22
CA LEU A 15 -37.17 12.57 8.02
C LEU A 15 -35.63 12.55 7.93
N LEU A 16 -34.95 12.73 9.07
CA LEU A 16 -33.49 12.67 9.18
C LEU A 16 -32.93 11.25 8.95
N LEU A 17 -33.67 10.19 9.32
CA LEU A 17 -33.32 8.79 9.02
C LEU A 17 -33.33 8.46 7.52
N PHE A 18 -34.15 9.15 6.72
CA PHE A 18 -34.17 9.00 5.26
C PHE A 18 -33.17 9.92 4.53
N LEU A 19 -32.80 11.07 5.11
CA LEU A 19 -31.76 11.97 4.55
C LEU A 19 -30.31 11.56 4.91
N THR A 20 -30.10 10.83 6.01
CA THR A 20 -28.77 10.37 6.44
C THR A 20 -28.05 9.46 5.43
N PRO A 21 -28.67 8.45 4.79
CA PRO A 21 -27.98 7.63 3.80
C PRO A 21 -27.59 8.41 2.53
N LEU A 22 -28.34 9.43 2.15
CA LEU A 22 -28.05 10.29 0.98
C LEU A 22 -26.82 11.18 1.23
N ILE A 23 -26.74 11.80 2.42
CA ILE A 23 -25.60 12.66 2.82
C ILE A 23 -24.36 11.81 3.11
N MET A 24 -24.51 10.65 3.78
CA MET A 24 -23.39 9.74 4.03
C MET A 24 -22.87 9.05 2.76
N GLY A 25 -23.71 8.87 1.74
CA GLY A 25 -23.32 8.28 0.45
C GLY A 25 -22.28 9.10 -0.31
N ALA A 26 -22.40 10.43 -0.27
CA ALA A 26 -21.44 11.35 -0.88
C ALA A 26 -20.11 11.40 -0.09
N ALA A 27 -20.17 11.41 1.25
CA ALA A 27 -18.99 11.39 2.12
C ALA A 27 -18.17 10.09 1.99
N ARG A 28 -18.84 8.94 1.82
CA ARG A 28 -18.19 7.62 1.61
C ARG A 28 -17.39 7.54 0.31
N LYS A 29 -17.84 8.22 -0.75
CA LYS A 29 -17.15 8.24 -2.06
C LYS A 29 -15.83 9.02 -1.98
N GLY A 30 -15.82 10.18 -1.31
CA GLY A 30 -14.62 10.99 -1.12
C GLY A 30 -13.55 10.28 -0.28
N VAL A 31 -13.95 9.67 0.83
CA VAL A 31 -13.03 8.92 1.72
C VAL A 31 -12.43 7.70 1.01
N GLY A 32 -13.24 6.96 0.24
CA GLY A 32 -12.75 5.81 -0.53
C GLY A 32 -11.68 6.19 -1.57
N VAL A 33 -11.84 7.33 -2.25
CA VAL A 33 -10.86 7.83 -3.22
C VAL A 33 -9.54 8.19 -2.55
N VAL A 34 -9.58 8.90 -1.42
CA VAL A 34 -8.36 9.29 -0.69
C VAL A 34 -7.61 8.06 -0.18
N ILE A 35 -8.32 7.09 0.42
CA ILE A 35 -7.71 5.85 0.90
C ILE A 35 -7.09 5.07 -0.27
N GLY A 36 -7.81 4.96 -1.39
CA GLY A 36 -7.31 4.29 -2.60
C GLY A 36 -6.05 4.95 -3.15
N LEU A 37 -6.02 6.29 -3.19
CA LEU A 37 -4.85 7.05 -3.65
C LEU A 37 -3.64 6.86 -2.74
N LEU A 38 -3.83 6.95 -1.42
CA LEU A 38 -2.75 6.72 -0.45
C LEU A 38 -2.19 5.30 -0.56
N PHE A 39 -3.06 4.30 -0.71
CA PHE A 39 -2.65 2.91 -0.89
C PHE A 39 -1.88 2.71 -2.19
N TYR A 40 -2.34 3.31 -3.31
CA TYR A 40 -1.64 3.27 -4.58
C TYR A 40 -0.24 3.91 -4.49
N LEU A 41 -0.13 5.08 -3.87
CA LEU A 41 1.16 5.77 -3.67
C LEU A 41 2.11 4.95 -2.80
N LEU A 42 1.59 4.31 -1.75
CA LEU A 42 2.35 3.41 -0.90
C LEU A 42 2.88 2.20 -1.70
N LEU A 43 2.03 1.57 -2.51
CA LEU A 43 2.43 0.46 -3.38
C LEU A 43 3.45 0.88 -4.42
N LEU A 44 3.27 2.04 -5.04
CA LEU A 44 4.21 2.58 -6.02
C LEU A 44 5.57 2.86 -5.38
N GLY A 45 5.57 3.46 -4.19
CA GLY A 45 6.79 3.69 -3.40
C GLY A 45 7.49 2.38 -3.02
N ALA A 46 6.73 1.38 -2.57
CA ALA A 46 7.25 0.05 -2.24
C ALA A 46 7.81 -0.67 -3.48
N PHE A 47 7.14 -0.55 -4.62
CA PHE A 47 7.59 -1.10 -5.90
C PHE A 47 8.91 -0.46 -6.32
N ILE A 48 8.98 0.86 -6.46
CA ILE A 48 10.21 1.58 -6.83
C ILE A 48 11.33 1.31 -5.82
N GLY A 49 11.01 1.37 -4.52
CA GLY A 49 11.95 1.09 -3.45
C GLY A 49 12.55 -0.32 -3.56
N SER A 50 11.72 -1.32 -3.91
CA SER A 50 12.20 -2.69 -4.10
C SER A 50 13.15 -2.85 -5.29
N LEU A 51 12.93 -2.11 -6.39
CA LEU A 51 13.81 -2.12 -7.55
C LEU A 51 15.18 -1.52 -7.22
N VAL A 52 15.18 -0.35 -6.56
CA VAL A 52 16.41 0.32 -6.15
C VAL A 52 17.18 -0.54 -5.16
N TRP A 53 16.49 -1.14 -4.19
CA TRP A 53 17.09 -2.06 -3.24
C TRP A 53 17.72 -3.27 -3.94
N ALA A 54 16.97 -3.95 -4.80
CA ALA A 54 17.43 -5.14 -5.50
C ALA A 54 18.64 -4.84 -6.41
N TYR A 55 18.61 -3.72 -7.13
CA TYR A 55 19.73 -3.25 -7.93
C TYR A 55 20.99 -3.06 -7.08
N ARG A 56 20.88 -2.31 -5.97
CA ARG A 56 22.03 -2.00 -5.11
C ARG A 56 22.57 -3.25 -4.41
N ASP A 57 21.69 -4.13 -3.93
CA ASP A 57 22.07 -5.38 -3.27
C ASP A 57 22.77 -6.35 -4.23
N ALA A 58 22.27 -6.49 -5.46
CA ALA A 58 22.93 -7.28 -6.50
C ALA A 58 24.32 -6.76 -6.86
N THR A 59 24.46 -5.45 -7.04
CA THR A 59 25.75 -4.82 -7.36
C THR A 59 26.76 -5.05 -6.23
N ARG A 60 26.35 -4.94 -4.95
CA ARG A 60 27.21 -5.23 -3.78
C ARG A 60 27.67 -6.69 -3.71
N ARG A 61 26.94 -7.60 -4.34
CA ARG A 61 27.23 -9.04 -4.39
C ARG A 61 27.99 -9.46 -5.65
N GLY A 62 28.38 -8.50 -6.50
CA GLY A 62 29.06 -8.76 -7.77
C GLY A 62 28.16 -9.40 -8.82
N LYS A 63 26.83 -9.17 -8.74
CA LYS A 63 25.84 -9.62 -9.72
C LYS A 63 25.34 -8.43 -10.54
N PRO A 64 24.92 -8.63 -11.81
CA PRO A 64 24.44 -7.53 -12.65
C PRO A 64 23.11 -6.99 -12.13
N GLY A 65 23.15 -5.84 -11.45
CA GLY A 65 21.99 -5.29 -10.72
C GLY A 65 20.79 -4.95 -11.60
N PHE A 66 21.02 -4.61 -12.87
CA PHE A 66 19.94 -4.33 -13.82
C PHE A 66 19.04 -5.56 -14.05
N TRP A 67 19.62 -6.74 -14.28
CA TRP A 67 18.86 -7.97 -14.51
C TRP A 67 18.09 -8.42 -13.28
N VAL A 68 18.70 -8.26 -12.10
CA VAL A 68 18.03 -8.55 -10.83
C VAL A 68 16.86 -7.60 -10.59
N ALA A 69 17.05 -6.30 -10.80
CA ALA A 69 15.96 -5.33 -10.67
C ALA A 69 14.84 -5.58 -11.70
N LEU A 70 15.17 -5.92 -12.94
CA LEU A 70 14.17 -6.27 -13.96
C LEU A 70 13.36 -7.51 -13.56
N MET A 71 14.03 -8.54 -13.05
CA MET A 71 13.37 -9.74 -12.51
C MET A 71 12.42 -9.39 -11.36
N VAL A 72 12.86 -8.51 -10.43
CA VAL A 72 12.02 -8.02 -9.34
C VAL A 72 10.82 -7.22 -9.87
N ALA A 73 10.99 -6.42 -10.92
CA ALA A 73 9.91 -5.62 -11.52
C ALA A 73 8.80 -6.50 -12.11
N ILE A 74 9.17 -7.52 -12.88
CA ILE A 74 8.23 -8.38 -13.60
C ILE A 74 7.49 -9.32 -12.64
N LEU A 75 8.21 -9.87 -11.66
CA LEU A 75 7.67 -10.86 -10.73
C LEU A 75 7.23 -10.25 -9.40
N TRP A 76 7.11 -8.93 -9.29
CA TRP A 76 6.76 -8.31 -8.01
C TRP A 76 5.42 -8.86 -7.47
N PRO A 77 5.34 -9.30 -6.21
CA PRO A 77 6.35 -9.26 -5.14
C PRO A 77 7.25 -10.53 -5.07
N LEU A 78 6.89 -11.60 -5.77
CA LEU A 78 7.62 -12.88 -5.78
C LEU A 78 9.08 -12.75 -6.23
N GLY A 79 9.39 -11.80 -7.11
CA GLY A 79 10.76 -11.52 -7.55
C GLY A 79 11.69 -11.10 -6.39
N ILE A 80 11.15 -10.42 -5.38
CA ILE A 80 11.90 -10.08 -4.16
C ILE A 80 12.23 -11.35 -3.38
N LEU A 81 11.24 -12.23 -3.18
CA LEU A 81 11.44 -13.51 -2.50
C LEU A 81 12.50 -14.35 -3.23
N LEU A 82 12.39 -14.44 -4.56
CA LEU A 82 13.32 -15.18 -5.39
C LEU A 82 14.75 -14.65 -5.22
N TRP A 83 14.92 -13.32 -5.22
CA TRP A 83 16.22 -12.73 -4.97
C TRP A 83 16.75 -13.03 -3.56
N ILE A 84 15.91 -12.96 -2.52
CA ILE A 84 16.34 -13.25 -1.14
C ILE A 84 16.81 -14.70 -0.99
N VAL A 85 16.12 -15.65 -1.62
CA VAL A 85 16.44 -17.09 -1.53
C VAL A 85 17.74 -17.42 -2.29
N PHE A 86 17.95 -16.85 -3.47
CA PHE A 86 19.07 -17.19 -4.35
C PHE A 86 20.23 -16.19 -4.32
N ARG A 87 20.17 -15.13 -3.51
CA ARG A 87 21.26 -14.14 -3.43
C ARG A 87 22.56 -14.80 -2.96
N PRO A 88 23.69 -14.54 -3.63
CA PRO A 88 25.00 -15.07 -3.21
C PRO A 88 25.53 -14.28 -2.00
N PRO A 89 26.57 -14.79 -1.30
CA PRO A 89 27.25 -14.02 -0.24
C PRO A 89 27.88 -12.74 -0.79
N LEU A 90 28.15 -11.80 0.12
CA LEU A 90 28.75 -10.51 -0.24
C LEU A 90 30.12 -10.74 -0.87
N GLN A 91 30.51 -9.85 -1.79
CA GLN A 91 31.78 -10.01 -2.49
C GLN A 91 32.99 -9.89 -1.54
N GLY A 92 32.87 -9.09 -0.47
CA GLY A 92 33.90 -8.95 0.56
C GLY A 92 34.25 -10.26 1.28
N ASP A 93 33.26 -11.11 1.53
CA ASP A 93 33.45 -12.41 2.21
C ASP A 93 34.28 -13.40 1.36
N ARG A 94 34.35 -13.20 0.04
CA ARG A 94 35.10 -14.09 -0.87
C ARG A 94 36.59 -13.80 -0.89
N VAL A 95 36.98 -12.57 -0.57
CA VAL A 95 38.38 -12.13 -0.57
C VAL A 95 39.05 -12.44 0.76
N HIS A 96 38.27 -12.41 1.85
CA HIS A 96 38.72 -12.80 3.19
C HIS A 96 37.79 -13.89 3.73
N PRO A 97 37.95 -15.15 3.28
CA PRO A 97 37.27 -16.27 3.91
C PRO A 97 37.69 -16.26 5.38
N HIS A 98 36.71 -16.15 6.27
CA HIS A 98 36.83 -15.94 7.70
C HIS A 98 38.10 -16.60 8.29
N SER A 99 39.09 -15.77 8.64
CA SER A 99 40.21 -16.13 9.53
C SER A 99 39.73 -16.35 10.95
#